data_AF-A0A0D2AY82-F1
#
_entry.id   AF-A0A0D2AY82-F1
#
_cell.length_a   1.000
_cell.length_b   1.000
_cell.length_c   1.000
_cell.angle_alpha   90.00
_cell.angle_beta   90.00
_cell.angle_gamma   90.00
#
_symmetry.space_group_name_H-M   'P 1'
#
loop_
_entity.id
_entity.type
_entity.pdbx_description
1 polymer ?
#
loop_
_entity_poly.entity_id
_entity_poly.type
_entity_poly.pdbx_seq_one_letter_code
_entity_poly.pdbx_strand_id
1 'polypeptide(L)'
;MGLLTLSRLVIPPFILVGVYCLHILSEANGTFPLVVEHQEKRLLPTTATTAVARPPFAESFTGFDPPDGLLSTLVVFFWPLVDGENPGASLLTFLFGGQIVALLAATTLEASRKANKGRIISL
;
A
#
# COMPACT_ATOMS: atom_id res chain seq x y z
N MET A 1 21.79 -9.79 24.21
CA MET A 1 20.57 -10.51 24.61
C MET A 1 19.37 -9.58 24.81
N GLY A 2 19.48 -8.47 25.56
CA GLY A 2 18.34 -7.57 25.82
C GLY A 2 17.64 -6.98 24.58
N LEU A 3 18.39 -6.58 23.56
CA LEU A 3 17.83 -6.03 22.31
C LEU A 3 16.96 -7.05 21.53
N LEU A 4 17.34 -8.34 21.59
CA LEU A 4 16.60 -9.44 20.95
C LEU A 4 15.27 -9.73 21.66
N THR A 5 15.25 -9.60 22.99
CA THR A 5 14.03 -9.79 23.78
C THR A 5 13.08 -8.62 23.59
N LEU A 6 13.62 -7.40 23.48
CA LEU A 6 12.84 -6.18 23.22
C LEU A 6 12.15 -6.24 21.86
N SER A 7 12.88 -6.55 20.78
CA SER A 7 12.29 -6.59 19.43
C SER A 7 11.15 -7.61 19.33
N ARG A 8 11.32 -8.79 19.93
CA ARG A 8 10.29 -9.84 19.94
C ARG A 8 9.02 -9.44 20.69
N LEU A 9 9.12 -8.54 21.66
CA LEU A 9 7.99 -8.06 22.44
C LEU A 9 7.30 -6.86 21.76
N VAL A 10 8.07 -6.02 21.06
CA VAL A 10 7.58 -4.80 20.40
C VAL A 10 7.02 -5.05 19.00
N ILE A 11 7.58 -5.98 18.23
CA ILE A 11 7.13 -6.23 16.84
C ILE A 11 5.66 -6.68 16.77
N PRO A 12 5.19 -7.69 17.55
CA PRO A 12 3.80 -8.14 17.46
C PRO A 12 2.74 -7.05 17.71
N PRO A 13 2.83 -6.21 18.75
CA PRO A 13 1.86 -5.12 18.93
C PRO A 13 1.97 -4.06 17.82
N PHE A 14 3.17 -3.79 17.29
CA PHE A 14 3.31 -2.89 16.14
C PHE A 14 2.61 -3.41 14.88
N ILE A 15 2.57 -4.73 14.66
CA ILE A 15 1.79 -5.33 13.58
C ILE A 15 0.29 -5.05 13.79
N LEU A 16 -0.22 -5.26 15.00
CA LEU A 16 -1.62 -4.99 15.32
C LEU A 16 -1.98 -3.50 15.15
N VAL A 17 -1.10 -2.61 15.58
CA VAL A 17 -1.26 -1.16 15.35
C VAL A 17 -1.26 -0.86 13.84
N GLY A 18 -0.37 -1.48 13.07
CA GLY A 18 -0.36 -1.36 11.61
C GLY A 18 -1.68 -1.78 10.97
N VAL A 19 -2.22 -2.94 11.36
CA VAL A 19 -3.53 -3.43 10.87
C VAL A 19 -4.66 -2.47 11.27
N TYR A 20 -4.65 -1.96 12.51
CA TYR A 20 -5.62 -0.97 12.97
C TYR A 20 -5.57 0.32 12.14
N CYS A 21 -4.36 0.86 11.91
CA CYS A 21 -4.17 2.08 11.13
C CYS A 21 -4.55 1.90 9.65
N LEU A 22 -4.29 0.73 9.07
CA LEU A 22 -4.61 0.49 7.65
C LEU A 22 -6.10 0.29 7.41
N HIS A 23 -6.78 -0.48 8.26
CA HIS A 23 -8.17 -0.86 8.03
C HIS A 23 -9.14 0.00 8.85
N ILE A 24 -9.01 -0.02 10.18
CA ILE A 24 -10.01 0.57 11.07
C ILE A 24 -9.97 2.09 11.00
N LEU A 25 -8.79 2.70 10.98
CA LEU A 25 -8.65 4.15 10.86
C LEU A 25 -9.11 4.66 9.49
N SER A 26 -8.86 3.91 8.42
CA SER A 26 -9.28 4.24 7.05
C SER A 26 -10.79 4.15 6.85
N GLU A 27 -11.46 3.28 7.60
CA GLU A 27 -12.91 3.23 7.64
C GLU A 27 -13.49 4.35 8.49
N ALA A 28 -12.90 4.62 9.67
CA ALA A 28 -13.34 5.68 10.58
C ALA A 28 -13.15 7.10 10.03
N ASN A 29 -12.13 7.32 9.19
CA ASN A 29 -11.88 8.63 8.58
C ASN A 29 -12.68 8.85 7.28
N GLY A 30 -13.45 7.86 6.82
CA GLY A 30 -14.28 7.94 5.60
C GLY A 30 -13.52 7.77 4.29
N THR A 31 -12.21 7.52 4.31
CA THR A 31 -11.41 7.31 3.09
C THR A 31 -11.81 6.03 2.37
N PHE A 32 -11.96 4.92 3.11
CA PHE A 32 -12.30 3.63 2.52
C PHE A 32 -13.67 3.64 1.81
N PRO A 33 -14.75 4.17 2.40
CA PRO A 33 -16.03 4.35 1.70
C PRO A 33 -15.92 5.17 0.39
N LEU A 34 -15.14 6.25 0.39
CA LEU A 34 -14.95 7.08 -0.82
C LEU A 34 -14.23 6.32 -1.93
N VAL A 35 -13.22 5.50 -1.58
CA VAL A 35 -12.51 4.67 -2.56
C VAL A 35 -13.44 3.62 -3.16
N VAL A 36 -14.25 2.95 -2.33
CA VAL A 36 -15.25 1.97 -2.80
C VAL A 36 -16.27 2.64 -3.72
N GLU A 37 -16.77 3.83 -3.37
CA GLU A 37 -17.71 4.57 -4.21
C GLU A 37 -17.12 4.91 -5.60
N HIS A 38 -15.85 5.32 -5.66
CA HIS A 38 -15.16 5.60 -6.92
C HIS A 38 -14.93 4.33 -7.75
N GLN A 39 -14.64 3.21 -7.07
CA GLN A 39 -14.49 1.90 -7.68
C GLN A 39 -15.81 1.39 -8.26
N GLU A 40 -16.92 1.51 -7.52
CA GLU A 40 -18.28 1.17 -7.98
C GLU A 40 -18.72 2.02 -9.18
N LYS A 41 -18.42 3.32 -9.13
CA LYS A 41 -18.69 4.25 -10.24
C LYS A 41 -17.75 4.06 -11.43
N ARG A 42 -16.71 3.23 -11.30
CA ARG A 42 -15.63 3.01 -12.29
C ARG A 42 -14.97 4.32 -12.71
N LEU A 43 -14.74 5.20 -11.73
CA LEU A 43 -14.13 6.51 -11.94
C LEU A 43 -12.84 6.61 -11.16
N LEU A 44 -11.77 7.02 -11.83
CA LEU A 44 -10.53 7.38 -11.18
C LEU A 44 -10.67 8.77 -10.53
N PRO A 45 -10.13 8.97 -9.31
CA PRO A 45 -10.19 10.25 -8.62
C PRO A 45 -9.21 11.23 -9.29
N THR A 46 -9.71 11.96 -10.27
CA THR A 46 -8.97 12.93 -11.09
C THR A 46 -9.71 14.27 -11.11
N THR A 47 -8.96 15.36 -11.26
CA THR A 47 -9.46 16.73 -11.38
C THR A 47 -9.97 16.99 -12.80
N ALA A 48 -9.66 16.12 -13.76
CA ALA A 48 -10.21 16.17 -15.12
C ALA A 48 -11.74 16.04 -15.12
N THR A 49 -12.42 17.15 -15.34
CA THR A 49 -13.90 17.25 -15.34
C THR A 49 -14.54 16.85 -16.67
N THR A 50 -13.77 16.78 -17.75
CA THR A 50 -14.27 16.43 -19.09
C THR A 50 -14.04 14.96 -19.42
N ALA A 51 -15.07 14.30 -19.97
CA ALA A 51 -15.02 12.87 -20.33
C ALA A 51 -13.93 12.53 -21.36
N VAL A 52 -13.45 13.52 -22.13
CA VAL A 52 -12.36 13.37 -23.10
C VAL A 52 -10.99 13.35 -22.43
N ALA A 53 -10.84 13.97 -21.26
CA ALA A 53 -9.59 14.04 -20.51
C ALA A 53 -9.49 12.98 -19.41
N ARG A 54 -10.55 12.21 -19.16
CA ARG A 54 -10.56 11.21 -18.09
C ARG A 54 -9.86 9.92 -18.54
N PRO A 55 -8.91 9.40 -17.75
CA PRO A 55 -8.26 8.12 -18.04
C PRO A 55 -9.26 6.96 -17.99
N PRO A 56 -9.13 5.96 -18.88
CA PRO A 56 -9.98 4.77 -18.87
C PRO A 56 -9.75 3.97 -17.58
N PHE A 57 -10.83 3.48 -16.98
CA PHE A 57 -10.76 2.58 -15.84
C PHE A 57 -10.47 1.16 -16.32
N ALA A 58 -9.42 0.52 -15.80
CA ALA A 58 -9.10 -0.86 -16.14
C ALA A 58 -10.12 -1.81 -15.49
N GLU A 59 -10.91 -2.50 -16.30
CA GLU A 59 -12.01 -3.38 -15.84
C GLU A 59 -11.55 -4.81 -15.53
N SER A 60 -10.46 -5.26 -16.12
CA SER A 60 -9.86 -6.57 -15.85
C SER A 60 -8.34 -6.48 -15.77
N PHE A 61 -7.79 -6.97 -14.66
CA PHE A 61 -6.34 -7.01 -14.46
C PHE A 61 -5.84 -8.45 -14.62
N THR A 62 -6.53 -9.38 -13.99
CA THR A 62 -6.17 -10.81 -13.98
C THR A 62 -7.25 -11.69 -14.62
N GLY A 63 -8.46 -11.16 -14.85
CA GLY A 63 -9.58 -11.90 -15.44
C GLY A 63 -10.32 -12.79 -14.45
N PHE A 64 -10.00 -12.70 -13.15
CA PHE A 64 -10.70 -13.37 -12.05
C PHE A 64 -11.34 -12.32 -11.13
N ASP A 65 -12.62 -12.48 -10.78
CA ASP A 65 -13.40 -11.48 -10.04
C ASP A 65 -12.82 -11.12 -8.65
N PRO A 66 -12.41 -12.09 -7.78
CA PRO A 66 -11.94 -11.75 -6.44
C PRO A 66 -10.66 -10.89 -6.40
N PRO A 67 -9.58 -11.22 -7.13
CA PRO A 67 -8.38 -10.38 -7.14
C PRO A 67 -8.58 -9.06 -7.87
N ASP A 68 -9.41 -9.01 -8.91
CA ASP A 68 -9.63 -7.78 -9.68
C ASP A 68 -10.39 -6.71 -8.87
N GLY A 69 -11.29 -7.12 -7.96
CA GLY A 69 -11.92 -6.21 -7.01
C GLY A 69 -10.93 -5.53 -6.05
N LEU A 70 -9.96 -6.29 -5.52
CA LEU A 70 -8.91 -5.72 -4.67
C LEU A 70 -7.98 -4.81 -5.47
N LEU A 71 -7.52 -5.26 -6.65
CA LEU A 71 -6.62 -4.49 -7.51
C LEU A 71 -7.25 -3.18 -7.97
N SER A 72 -8.52 -3.20 -8.36
CA SER A 72 -9.25 -1.99 -8.75
C SER A 72 -9.37 -0.99 -7.59
N THR A 73 -9.63 -1.47 -6.37
CA THR A 73 -9.65 -0.63 -5.16
C THR A 73 -8.28 0.01 -4.90
N LEU A 74 -7.19 -0.76 -5.03
CA LEU A 74 -5.84 -0.23 -4.89
C LEU A 74 -5.51 0.81 -5.96
N VAL A 75 -5.92 0.58 -7.21
CA VAL A 75 -5.71 1.54 -8.31
C VAL A 75 -6.41 2.86 -8.01
N VAL A 76 -7.66 2.84 -7.56
CA VAL A 76 -8.39 4.05 -7.15
C VAL A 76 -7.67 4.77 -6.01
N PHE A 77 -7.21 4.04 -4.99
CA PHE A 77 -6.52 4.62 -3.84
C PHE A 77 -5.17 5.27 -4.21
N PHE A 78 -4.37 4.60 -5.06
CA PHE A 78 -3.05 5.09 -5.46
C PHE A 78 -3.08 6.02 -6.68
N TRP A 79 -4.21 6.20 -7.35
CA TRP A 79 -4.31 7.05 -8.55
C TRP A 79 -3.79 8.48 -8.33
N PRO A 80 -4.16 9.21 -7.26
CA PRO A 80 -3.70 10.58 -7.05
C PRO A 80 -2.18 10.71 -6.86
N LEU A 81 -1.50 9.60 -6.54
CA LEU A 81 -0.06 9.52 -6.38
C LEU A 81 0.67 9.33 -7.72
N VAL A 82 -0.03 8.93 -8.78
CA VAL A 82 0.57 8.60 -10.09
C VAL A 82 0.07 9.52 -11.22
N ASP A 83 -1.13 10.11 -11.09
CA ASP A 83 -1.76 10.95 -12.13
C ASP A 83 -0.97 12.23 -12.45
N GLY A 84 -0.08 12.68 -11.54
CA GLY A 84 0.74 13.87 -11.73
C GLY A 84 0.00 15.20 -11.52
N GLU A 85 -1.31 15.18 -11.29
CA GLU A 85 -2.11 16.37 -10.95
C GLU A 85 -1.65 17.04 -9.64
N ASN A 86 -1.13 16.24 -8.71
CA ASN A 86 -0.46 16.74 -7.51
C ASN A 86 1.03 16.38 -7.57
N PRO A 87 1.90 17.27 -8.10
CA PRO A 87 3.31 16.97 -8.32
C PRO A 87 4.06 16.66 -7.02
N GLY A 88 3.65 17.26 -5.90
CA GLY A 88 4.23 16.96 -4.59
C GLY A 88 3.95 15.53 -4.14
N ALA A 89 2.71 15.08 -4.29
CA ALA A 89 2.32 13.71 -3.98
C ALA A 89 3.00 12.70 -4.91
N SER A 90 3.10 13.00 -6.21
CA SER A 90 3.76 12.11 -7.17
C SER A 90 5.27 12.00 -6.97
N LEU A 91 5.95 13.09 -6.62
CA LEU A 91 7.38 13.04 -6.26
C LEU A 91 7.62 12.20 -4.99
N LEU A 92 6.71 12.30 -4.02
CA LEU A 92 6.77 11.52 -2.79
C LEU A 92 6.65 10.01 -3.07
N THR A 93 5.86 9.61 -4.08
CA THR A 93 5.75 8.21 -4.53
C THR A 93 7.09 7.64 -4.98
N PHE A 94 7.88 8.41 -5.74
CA PHE A 94 9.21 7.96 -6.17
C PHE A 94 10.17 7.76 -4.99
N LEU A 95 10.13 8.67 -4.01
CA LEU A 95 10.92 8.56 -2.79
C LEU A 95 10.54 7.30 -1.99
N PHE A 96 9.24 7.08 -1.75
CA PHE A 96 8.76 5.90 -1.03
C PHE A 96 9.08 4.61 -1.78
N GLY A 97 8.87 4.57 -3.10
CA GLY A 97 9.19 3.42 -3.93
C GLY A 97 10.66 3.01 -3.82
N GLY A 98 11.58 3.98 -3.88
CA GLY A 98 13.00 3.73 -3.70
C GLY A 98 13.36 3.20 -2.30
N GLN A 99 12.73 3.74 -1.26
CA GLN A 99 12.92 3.28 0.12
C GLN A 99 12.44 1.85 0.33
N ILE A 100 11.31 1.47 -0.26
CA ILE A 100 10.77 0.10 -0.17
C ILE A 100 11.75 -0.90 -0.78
N VAL A 101 12.34 -0.59 -1.93
CA VAL A 101 13.35 -1.46 -2.57
C VAL A 101 14.59 -1.60 -1.69
N ALA A 102 15.08 -0.50 -1.13
CA ALA A 102 16.24 -0.53 -0.22
C ALA A 102 15.96 -1.35 1.05
N LEU A 103 14.76 -1.18 1.63
CA LEU A 103 14.33 -1.93 2.81
C LEU A 103 14.16 -3.42 2.48
N LEU A 104 13.57 -3.77 1.33
CA LEU A 104 13.45 -5.15 0.87
C LEU A 104 14.84 -5.80 0.69
N ALA A 105 15.80 -5.09 0.09
CA ALA A 105 17.16 -5.59 -0.07
C ALA A 105 17.83 -5.83 1.30
N ALA A 106 17.72 -4.87 2.22
CA ALA A 106 18.28 -4.98 3.57
C ALA A 106 17.66 -6.16 4.35
N THR A 107 16.32 -6.27 4.34
CA THR A 107 15.61 -7.37 5.01
C THR A 107 15.97 -8.73 4.43
N THR A 108 16.13 -8.84 3.10
CA THR A 108 16.53 -10.10 2.44
C THR A 108 17.95 -10.52 2.81
N LEU A 109 18.88 -9.56 2.90
CA LEU A 109 20.25 -9.79 3.35
C LEU A 109 20.31 -10.25 4.80
N GLU A 110 19.56 -9.59 5.71
CA GLU A 110 19.50 -10.01 7.11
C GLU A 110 18.81 -11.38 7.26
N ALA A 111 17.75 -11.65 6.51
CA ALA A 111 17.08 -12.94 6.52
C ALA A 111 18.01 -14.08 6.07
N SER A 112 18.93 -13.80 5.13
CA SER A 112 19.91 -14.76 4.62
C SER A 112 21.09 -14.98 5.57
N ARG A 113 21.22 -14.20 6.64
CA ARG A 113 22.32 -14.33 7.59
C ARG A 113 22.23 -15.65 8.34
N LYS A 114 23.37 -16.35 8.47
CA LYS A 114 23.45 -17.69 9.09
C LYS A 114 22.90 -17.73 10.54
N ALA A 115 23.00 -16.61 11.26
CA ALA A 115 22.45 -16.41 12.60
C ALA A 115 20.91 -16.40 12.66
N ASN A 116 20.26 -16.26 11.50
CA ASN A 116 18.82 -16.16 11.36
C ASN A 116 18.16 -17.37 10.69
N LYS A 117 18.96 -18.40 10.35
CA LYS A 117 18.48 -19.64 9.73
C LYS A 117 17.46 -20.35 10.63
N GLY A 118 16.21 -20.46 10.17
CA GLY A 118 15.12 -21.13 10.88
C GLY A 118 14.31 -20.25 11.84
N ARG A 119 14.48 -18.92 11.82
CA ARG A 119 13.70 -17.97 12.62
C ARG A 119 12.63 -17.26 11.78
N ILE A 120 11.43 -17.09 12.35
CA ILE A 120 10.30 -16.38 11.71
C ILE A 120 10.54 -14.86 11.70
N ILE A 121 11.34 -14.35 12.65
CA ILE A 121 11.67 -12.93 12.78
C ILE A 121 13.15 -12.75 12.52
N SER A 122 13.48 -12.00 11.47
CA SER A 122 14.84 -11.52 11.19
C SER A 122 15.14 -10.26 11.98
N LEU A 123 16.37 -10.17 12.49
CA LEU A 123 16.96 -8.97 13.07
C LEU A 123 18.04 -8.45 12.15
#